data_AF-A0A7S0J7E0-F1
#
_entry.id   AF-A0A7S0J7E0-F1
#
_cell.length_a   1.000
_cell.length_b   1.000
_cell.length_c   1.000
_cell.angle_alpha   90.00
_cell.angle_beta   90.00
_cell.angle_gamma   90.00
#
_symmetry.space_group_name_H-M   'P 1'
#
loop_
_entity.id
_entity.type
_entity.pdbx_description
1 polymer ?
#
loop_
_entity_poly.entity_id
_entity_poly.type
_entity_poly.pdbx_seq_one_letter_code
_entity_poly.pdbx_strand_id
1 'polypeptide(L)'
;IIEADLLGMVQQHEPALSQRRTWFAELGAPPTAHTFTTADGKCEGTVAAYKGGRVDWITTCKFFSSELGFGNLRIDGWVNRETRAPHVAVHLCIVFNVLFIYIGMPPRTNLVLDDTYNNHVYGAPRTCTGKSLNDFHVECVEDRAFKQYVSKSHVVNAFMVAPTTLLYTVPFSEKNFERVRQLSMDYMRSWLELVDETEGVLLDGIDTREVQTELLQLDVRTRQFCGRDPDTKNVANIFGLETTDKLVRTLWGDPDDPIWSSR
;
A
#
# COMPACT_ATOMS: atom_id res chain seq x y z
N ILE A 1 -15.41 4.39 -2.92
CA ILE A 1 -16.04 3.25 -2.23
C ILE A 1 -14.95 2.37 -1.64
N ILE A 2 -14.18 1.64 -2.45
CA ILE A 2 -13.09 0.75 -1.95
C ILE A 2 -12.15 1.47 -0.97
N GLU A 3 -11.63 2.65 -1.30
CA GLU A 3 -10.74 3.41 -0.39
C GLU A 3 -11.37 3.65 0.99
N ALA A 4 -12.64 4.06 1.03
CA ALA A 4 -13.34 4.37 2.27
C ALA A 4 -13.60 3.09 3.09
N ASP A 5 -13.92 1.98 2.43
CA ASP A 5 -14.07 0.69 3.11
C ASP A 5 -12.75 0.23 3.73
N LEU A 6 -11.66 0.28 2.94
CA LEU A 6 -10.33 -0.14 3.38
C LEU A 6 -9.83 0.72 4.54
N LEU A 7 -9.87 2.05 4.40
CA LEU A 7 -9.48 2.96 5.48
C LEU A 7 -10.39 2.78 6.70
N GLY A 8 -11.70 2.61 6.50
CA GLY A 8 -12.66 2.37 7.57
C GLY A 8 -12.34 1.11 8.36
N MET A 9 -11.89 0.03 7.70
CA MET A 9 -11.42 -1.18 8.39
C MET A 9 -10.20 -0.89 9.27
N VAL A 10 -9.21 -0.14 8.76
CA VAL A 10 -8.03 0.22 9.57
C VAL A 10 -8.42 1.11 10.75
N GLN A 11 -9.32 2.07 10.56
CA GLN A 11 -9.79 2.95 11.63
C GLN A 11 -10.60 2.23 12.71
N GLN A 12 -11.40 1.23 12.32
CA GLN A 12 -12.12 0.38 13.27
C GLN A 12 -11.16 -0.51 14.07
N HIS A 13 -10.11 -0.97 13.41
CA HIS A 13 -9.09 -1.86 13.99
C HIS A 13 -8.11 -1.12 14.91
N GLU A 14 -7.69 0.08 14.51
CA GLU A 14 -6.74 0.93 15.20
C GLU A 14 -7.41 2.28 15.57
N PRO A 15 -8.13 2.36 16.71
CA PRO A 15 -8.83 3.58 17.12
C PRO A 15 -7.90 4.77 17.39
N ALA A 16 -6.61 4.53 17.63
CA ALA A 16 -5.64 5.61 17.77
C ALA A 16 -5.21 6.21 16.41
N LEU A 17 -5.61 5.60 15.30
CA LEU A 17 -5.32 6.09 13.95
C LEU A 17 -5.97 7.45 13.74
N SER A 18 -5.14 8.47 13.65
CA SER A 18 -5.57 9.86 13.49
C SER A 18 -4.97 10.46 12.24
N GLN A 19 -5.71 11.38 11.62
CA GLN A 19 -5.24 12.08 10.44
C GLN A 19 -4.01 12.94 10.76
N ARG A 20 -3.06 12.97 9.84
CA ARG A 20 -1.82 13.74 9.93
C ARG A 20 -1.69 14.71 8.76
N ARG A 21 -0.78 15.67 8.93
CA ARG A 21 -0.40 16.58 7.84
C ARG A 21 0.22 15.78 6.69
N THR A 22 -0.03 16.24 5.48
CA THR A 22 0.66 15.77 4.28
C THR A 22 1.70 16.82 3.88
N TRP A 23 2.54 16.49 2.89
CA TRP A 23 3.54 17.42 2.35
C TRP A 23 2.93 18.57 1.53
N PHE A 24 1.60 18.62 1.42
CA PHE A 24 0.87 19.73 0.84
C PHE A 24 0.52 20.82 1.84
N ALA A 25 0.60 20.53 3.13
CA ALA A 25 0.20 21.46 4.18
C ALA A 25 1.41 22.28 4.67
N GLU A 26 1.21 23.58 4.84
CA GLU A 26 2.17 24.47 5.50
C GLU A 26 2.39 24.08 6.96
N LEU A 27 3.62 24.24 7.46
CA LEU A 27 3.98 23.88 8.84
C LEU A 27 3.03 24.54 9.84
N GLY A 28 2.44 23.75 10.74
CA GLY A 28 1.46 24.21 11.73
C GLY A 28 0.00 24.23 11.26
N ALA A 29 -0.29 23.94 9.99
CA ALA A 29 -1.66 23.76 9.52
C ALA A 29 -2.32 22.52 10.17
N PRO A 30 -3.65 22.53 10.40
CA PRO A 30 -4.35 21.37 10.95
C PRO A 30 -4.27 20.18 9.99
N PRO A 31 -4.23 18.93 10.50
CA PRO A 31 -4.34 17.73 9.66
C PRO A 31 -5.65 17.72 8.86
N THR A 32 -5.54 17.63 7.54
CA THR A 32 -6.68 17.53 6.63
C THR A 32 -6.30 16.79 5.36
N ALA A 33 -7.29 16.25 4.66
CA ALA A 33 -7.08 15.74 3.32
C ALA A 33 -6.81 16.93 2.40
N HIS A 34 -5.93 16.74 1.43
CA HIS A 34 -5.60 17.74 0.44
C HIS A 34 -6.20 17.36 -0.92
N THR A 35 -6.89 18.30 -1.55
CA THR A 35 -7.38 18.17 -2.92
C THR A 35 -6.42 18.85 -3.87
N PHE A 36 -6.06 18.16 -4.95
CA PHE A 36 -5.21 18.69 -6.02
C PHE A 36 -5.92 18.52 -7.36
N THR A 37 -5.69 19.45 -8.28
CA THR A 37 -6.32 19.45 -9.61
C THR A 37 -5.32 19.87 -10.68
N THR A 38 -5.53 19.40 -11.90
CA THR A 38 -4.85 19.95 -13.08
C THR A 38 -5.28 21.40 -13.33
N ALA A 39 -4.44 22.17 -14.01
CA ALA A 39 -4.69 23.59 -14.29
C ALA A 39 -5.97 23.84 -15.11
N ASP A 40 -6.38 22.86 -15.92
CA ASP A 40 -7.63 22.88 -16.70
C ASP A 40 -8.84 22.32 -15.93
N GLY A 41 -8.66 21.87 -14.68
CA GLY A 41 -9.73 21.35 -13.83
C GLY A 41 -10.26 19.96 -14.23
N LYS A 42 -9.63 19.29 -15.20
CA LYS A 42 -10.16 18.07 -15.80
C LYS A 42 -9.76 16.77 -15.10
N CYS A 43 -8.78 16.84 -14.22
CA CYS A 43 -8.38 15.73 -13.37
C CYS A 43 -8.22 16.26 -11.96
N GLU A 44 -9.03 15.74 -11.04
CA GLU A 44 -9.01 16.08 -9.62
C GLU A 44 -8.67 14.83 -8.80
N GLY A 45 -7.92 15.04 -7.74
CA GLY A 45 -7.53 14.01 -6.80
C GLY A 45 -7.51 14.48 -5.36
N THR A 46 -7.49 13.51 -4.45
CA THR A 46 -7.38 13.75 -3.01
C THR A 46 -6.30 12.87 -2.43
N VAL A 47 -5.53 13.41 -1.49
CA VAL A 47 -4.55 12.66 -0.70
C VAL A 47 -4.77 12.93 0.79
N ALA A 48 -4.65 11.90 1.61
CA ALA A 48 -4.66 12.01 3.06
C ALA A 48 -3.65 11.04 3.65
N ALA A 49 -3.22 11.32 4.87
CA ALA A 49 -2.33 10.46 5.62
C ALA A 49 -2.77 10.34 7.08
N TYR A 50 -2.45 9.20 7.70
CA TYR A 50 -2.85 8.87 9.06
C TYR A 50 -1.73 8.12 9.78
N LYS A 51 -1.73 8.21 11.11
CA LYS A 51 -0.77 7.55 12.01
C LYS A 51 -1.45 7.23 13.35
N GLY A 52 -1.11 6.08 13.95
CA GLY A 52 -1.62 5.70 15.27
C GLY A 52 -1.38 4.23 15.60
N GLY A 53 -1.18 3.94 16.89
CA GLY A 53 -0.91 2.61 17.43
C GLY A 53 0.18 1.85 16.66
N ARG A 54 -0.15 0.67 16.13
CA ARG A 54 0.81 -0.17 15.37
C ARG A 54 1.01 0.26 13.93
N VAL A 55 0.23 1.22 13.44
CA VAL A 55 0.37 1.82 12.11
C VAL A 55 1.25 3.06 12.19
N ASP A 56 2.48 2.96 11.68
CA ASP A 56 3.41 4.09 11.62
C ASP A 56 2.94 5.16 10.62
N TRP A 57 2.41 4.74 9.49
CA TRP A 57 1.94 5.64 8.44
C TRP A 57 0.99 4.93 7.51
N ILE A 58 -0.16 5.52 7.19
CA ILE A 58 -1.01 5.05 6.10
C ILE A 58 -1.43 6.21 5.24
N THR A 59 -1.34 6.05 3.93
CA THR A 59 -1.74 7.06 2.95
C THR A 59 -2.90 6.57 2.13
N THR A 60 -3.80 7.48 1.79
CA THR A 60 -4.82 7.25 0.78
C THR A 60 -4.64 8.28 -0.32
N CYS A 61 -4.61 7.86 -1.57
CA CYS A 61 -4.54 8.75 -2.71
C CYS A 61 -5.49 8.25 -3.79
N LYS A 62 -6.36 9.12 -4.30
CA LYS A 62 -7.20 8.81 -5.46
C LYS A 62 -7.30 10.00 -6.39
N PHE A 63 -7.46 9.73 -7.67
CA PHE A 63 -7.78 10.75 -8.66
C PHE A 63 -8.44 10.11 -9.88
N PHE A 64 -9.22 10.91 -10.60
CA PHE A 64 -9.93 10.46 -11.78
C PHE A 64 -9.98 11.54 -12.85
N SER A 65 -9.82 11.13 -14.09
CA SER A 65 -10.06 11.95 -15.27
C SER A 65 -11.03 11.22 -16.19
N SER A 66 -12.23 11.81 -16.35
CA SER A 66 -13.23 11.29 -17.29
C SER A 66 -12.78 11.42 -18.75
N GLU A 67 -12.01 12.46 -19.07
CA GLU A 67 -11.49 12.69 -20.43
C GLU A 67 -10.46 11.64 -20.83
N LEU A 68 -9.56 11.28 -19.90
CA LEU A 68 -8.55 10.25 -20.15
C LEU A 68 -9.10 8.82 -19.98
N GLY A 69 -10.32 8.67 -19.44
CA GLY A 69 -10.83 7.36 -19.04
C GLY A 69 -9.92 6.67 -18.03
N PHE A 70 -9.28 7.46 -17.16
CA PHE A 70 -8.22 7.05 -16.25
C PHE A 70 -8.63 7.32 -14.81
N GLY A 71 -8.51 6.32 -13.95
CA GLY A 71 -8.71 6.47 -12.52
C GLY A 71 -7.64 5.74 -11.74
N ASN A 72 -7.23 6.30 -10.62
CA ASN A 72 -6.26 5.71 -9.72
C ASN A 72 -6.75 5.79 -8.28
N LEU A 73 -6.49 4.73 -7.53
CA LEU A 73 -6.72 4.62 -6.10
C LEU A 73 -5.52 3.87 -5.51
N ARG A 74 -4.93 4.42 -4.46
CA ARG A 74 -3.85 3.80 -3.68
C ARG A 74 -4.16 3.92 -2.21
N ILE A 75 -3.93 2.83 -1.48
CA ILE A 75 -3.75 2.85 -0.03
C ILE A 75 -2.47 2.08 0.30
N ASP A 76 -1.55 2.76 0.97
CA ASP A 76 -0.24 2.23 1.37
C ASP A 76 -0.13 2.35 2.88
N GLY A 77 -0.07 1.22 3.57
CA GLY A 77 -0.03 1.11 5.03
C GLY A 77 1.31 0.54 5.51
N TRP A 78 1.94 1.26 6.42
CA TRP A 78 3.21 0.94 7.01
C TRP A 78 3.03 0.72 8.52
N VAL A 79 3.51 -0.42 8.99
CA VAL A 79 3.53 -0.75 10.42
C VAL A 79 4.77 -0.17 11.09
N ASN A 80 4.70 0.02 12.41
CA ASN A 80 5.82 0.47 13.21
C ASN A 80 6.82 -0.67 13.49
N ARG A 81 7.82 -0.41 14.34
CA ARG A 81 8.84 -1.42 14.70
C ARG A 81 8.48 -2.24 15.95
N GLU A 82 7.25 -2.20 16.43
CA GLU A 82 6.77 -3.05 17.53
C GLU A 82 6.30 -4.42 17.03
N THR A 83 6.35 -4.65 15.72
CA THR A 83 6.02 -5.91 15.06
C THR A 83 6.90 -6.08 13.84
N ARG A 84 7.09 -7.33 13.39
CA ARG A 84 7.70 -7.68 12.10
C ARG A 84 6.65 -7.85 10.99
N ALA A 85 5.36 -7.68 11.29
CA ALA A 85 4.26 -7.79 10.31
C ALA A 85 4.59 -7.05 9.00
N PRO A 86 4.18 -7.56 7.83
CA PRO A 86 4.47 -6.90 6.57
C PRO A 86 3.75 -5.55 6.47
N HIS A 87 4.16 -4.74 5.50
CA HIS A 87 3.37 -3.59 5.08
C HIS A 87 2.16 -4.05 4.25
N VAL A 88 1.27 -3.12 3.90
CA VAL A 88 0.17 -3.38 2.96
C VAL A 88 0.15 -2.33 1.87
N ALA A 89 -0.15 -2.75 0.65
CA ALA A 89 -0.36 -1.83 -0.45
C ALA A 89 -1.47 -2.36 -1.38
N VAL A 90 -2.47 -1.52 -1.62
CA VAL A 90 -3.59 -1.77 -2.54
C VAL A 90 -3.64 -0.62 -3.53
N HIS A 91 -3.21 -0.87 -4.75
CA HIS A 91 -3.24 0.08 -5.85
C HIS A 91 -4.17 -0.46 -6.95
N LEU A 92 -5.22 0.29 -7.20
CA LEU A 92 -6.21 0.00 -8.22
C LEU A 92 -6.18 1.11 -9.25
N CYS A 93 -6.06 0.75 -10.52
CA CYS A 93 -6.08 1.70 -11.61
C CYS A 93 -7.08 1.22 -12.66
N ILE A 94 -7.81 2.13 -13.29
CA ILE A 94 -8.67 1.82 -14.43
C ILE A 94 -8.19 2.62 -15.63
N VAL A 95 -8.00 1.93 -16.76
CA VAL A 95 -7.60 2.52 -18.04
C VAL A 95 -8.38 1.83 -19.14
N PHE A 96 -9.16 2.59 -19.93
CA PHE A 96 -9.92 2.07 -21.09
C PHE A 96 -10.69 0.75 -20.82
N ASN A 97 -11.46 0.70 -19.72
CA ASN A 97 -12.21 -0.49 -19.28
C ASN A 97 -11.34 -1.71 -18.89
N VAL A 98 -10.10 -1.49 -18.51
CA VAL A 98 -9.25 -2.52 -17.89
C VAL A 98 -8.89 -2.07 -16.49
N LEU A 99 -9.12 -2.95 -15.52
CA LEU A 99 -8.64 -2.79 -14.16
C LEU A 99 -7.20 -3.31 -14.09
N PHE A 100 -6.29 -2.46 -13.65
CA PHE A 100 -4.98 -2.82 -13.18
C PHE A 100 -5.02 -2.98 -11.66
N ILE A 101 -4.45 -4.06 -11.17
CA ILE A 101 -4.51 -4.47 -9.78
C ILE A 101 -3.09 -4.72 -9.29
N TYR A 102 -2.70 -4.02 -8.24
CA TYR A 102 -1.58 -4.36 -7.38
C TYR A 102 -2.12 -4.47 -5.96
N ILE A 103 -2.12 -5.67 -5.39
CA ILE A 103 -2.49 -5.90 -3.98
C ILE A 103 -1.42 -6.79 -3.38
N GLY A 104 -0.73 -6.31 -2.35
CA GLY A 104 0.38 -7.05 -1.78
C GLY A 104 0.70 -6.66 -0.36
N MET A 105 1.52 -7.49 0.25
CA MET A 105 2.09 -7.25 1.57
C MET A 105 3.61 -7.29 1.49
N PRO A 106 4.28 -6.15 1.25
CA PRO A 106 5.73 -6.09 1.16
C PRO A 106 6.41 -6.67 2.41
N PRO A 107 7.36 -7.60 2.27
CA PRO A 107 7.99 -8.28 3.40
C PRO A 107 8.93 -7.34 4.16
N ARG A 108 9.06 -7.57 5.47
CA ARG A 108 10.04 -6.88 6.33
C ARG A 108 11.21 -7.78 6.73
N THR A 109 11.52 -8.77 5.90
CA THR A 109 12.65 -9.70 6.03
C THR A 109 13.07 -10.21 4.65
N ASN A 110 14.20 -10.91 4.59
CA ASN A 110 14.60 -11.64 3.39
C ASN A 110 13.90 -13.01 3.35
N LEU A 111 12.95 -13.18 2.42
CA LEU A 111 12.12 -14.38 2.31
C LEU A 111 12.86 -15.67 1.96
N VAL A 112 14.09 -15.57 1.44
CA VAL A 112 14.93 -16.75 1.17
C VAL A 112 15.62 -17.24 2.44
N LEU A 113 15.97 -16.32 3.34
CA LEU A 113 16.71 -16.64 4.57
C LEU A 113 15.78 -16.92 5.75
N ASP A 114 14.55 -16.42 5.70
CA ASP A 114 13.57 -16.48 6.78
C ASP A 114 12.33 -17.29 6.37
N ASP A 115 12.50 -18.60 6.29
CA ASP A 115 11.43 -19.54 5.92
C ASP A 115 10.28 -19.53 6.95
N THR A 116 10.58 -19.30 8.23
CA THR A 116 9.57 -19.24 9.29
C THR A 116 8.63 -18.05 9.06
N TYR A 117 9.17 -16.86 8.80
CA TYR A 117 8.36 -15.71 8.40
C TYR A 117 7.62 -15.95 7.09
N ASN A 118 8.30 -16.48 6.07
CA ASN A 118 7.71 -16.67 4.76
C ASN A 118 6.49 -17.59 4.82
N ASN A 119 6.62 -18.74 5.48
CA ASN A 119 5.52 -19.67 5.68
C ASN A 119 4.41 -19.04 6.53
N HIS A 120 4.76 -18.35 7.62
CA HIS A 120 3.77 -17.74 8.52
C HIS A 120 2.94 -16.63 7.85
N VAL A 121 3.58 -15.76 7.06
CA VAL A 121 2.91 -14.61 6.43
C VAL A 121 2.24 -14.99 5.11
N TYR A 122 2.89 -15.78 4.27
CA TYR A 122 2.43 -15.99 2.90
C TYR A 122 1.82 -17.38 2.65
N GLY A 123 2.26 -18.41 3.40
CA GLY A 123 1.84 -19.80 3.20
C GLY A 123 0.74 -20.29 4.14
N ALA A 124 0.65 -19.74 5.35
CA ALA A 124 -0.30 -20.21 6.37
C ALA A 124 -1.68 -19.52 6.23
N PRO A 125 -2.79 -20.28 6.31
CA PRO A 125 -4.14 -19.71 6.25
C PRO A 125 -4.39 -18.68 7.36
N ARG A 126 -5.16 -17.63 7.04
CA ARG A 126 -5.62 -16.63 8.01
C ARG A 126 -6.95 -17.05 8.62
N THR A 127 -7.14 -16.74 9.90
CA THR A 127 -8.41 -17.01 10.61
C THR A 127 -9.57 -16.24 9.98
N CYS A 128 -9.33 -14.99 9.55
CA CYS A 128 -10.37 -14.13 9.01
C CYS A 128 -10.89 -14.55 7.61
N THR A 129 -10.11 -15.28 6.82
CA THR A 129 -10.46 -15.66 5.43
C THR A 129 -10.48 -17.17 5.20
N GLY A 130 -9.85 -17.96 6.06
CA GLY A 130 -9.60 -19.39 5.84
C GLY A 130 -8.57 -19.68 4.74
N LYS A 131 -7.87 -18.66 4.22
CA LYS A 131 -6.96 -18.77 3.08
C LYS A 131 -5.62 -18.13 3.38
N SER A 132 -4.55 -18.66 2.78
CA SER A 132 -3.24 -18.03 2.76
C SER A 132 -3.18 -16.95 1.66
N LEU A 133 -2.14 -16.11 1.70
CA LEU A 133 -1.90 -15.15 0.61
C LEU A 133 -1.55 -15.86 -0.70
N ASN A 134 -0.89 -17.02 -0.61
CA ASN A 134 -0.61 -17.86 -1.76
C ASN A 134 -1.89 -18.44 -2.39
N ASP A 135 -2.89 -18.82 -1.59
CA ASP A 135 -4.16 -19.32 -2.15
C ASP A 135 -4.87 -18.25 -2.98
N PHE A 136 -4.89 -17.00 -2.53
CA PHE A 136 -5.43 -15.89 -3.33
C PHE A 136 -4.67 -15.69 -4.64
N HIS A 137 -3.34 -15.83 -4.61
CA HIS A 137 -2.50 -15.75 -5.80
C HIS A 137 -2.86 -16.88 -6.79
N VAL A 138 -2.92 -18.13 -6.33
CA VAL A 138 -3.28 -19.30 -7.14
C VAL A 138 -4.66 -19.13 -7.76
N GLU A 139 -5.66 -18.68 -7.00
CA GLU A 139 -7.00 -18.40 -7.53
C GLU A 139 -6.99 -17.36 -8.66
N CYS A 140 -6.15 -16.33 -8.57
CA CYS A 140 -6.01 -15.35 -9.64
C CYS A 140 -5.26 -15.92 -10.85
N VAL A 141 -4.34 -16.86 -10.66
CA VAL A 141 -3.68 -17.57 -11.77
C VAL A 141 -4.68 -18.47 -12.53
N GLU A 142 -5.60 -19.11 -11.81
CA GLU A 142 -6.58 -20.03 -12.40
C GLU A 142 -7.76 -19.32 -13.09
N ASP A 143 -8.08 -18.09 -12.67
CA ASP A 143 -9.12 -17.28 -13.28
C ASP A 143 -8.66 -16.65 -14.61
N ARG A 144 -9.27 -17.09 -15.72
CA ARG A 144 -8.98 -16.60 -17.07
C ARG A 144 -9.23 -15.10 -17.28
N ALA A 145 -10.01 -14.46 -16.41
CA ALA A 145 -10.19 -13.02 -16.46
C ALA A 145 -8.94 -12.26 -16.01
N PHE A 146 -8.12 -12.87 -15.17
CA PHE A 146 -6.91 -12.29 -14.60
C PHE A 146 -5.71 -12.61 -15.51
N LYS A 147 -5.11 -11.54 -16.04
CA LYS A 147 -3.89 -11.63 -16.85
C LYS A 147 -2.74 -11.05 -16.05
N GLN A 148 -1.76 -11.88 -15.73
CA GLN A 148 -0.61 -11.45 -14.96
C GLN A 148 0.08 -10.25 -15.62
N TYR A 149 0.39 -9.25 -14.80
CA TYR A 149 1.18 -8.10 -15.20
C TYR A 149 2.58 -8.22 -14.59
N VAL A 150 3.59 -7.78 -15.34
CA VAL A 150 4.97 -7.71 -14.86
C VAL A 150 5.40 -6.25 -14.91
N SER A 151 5.82 -5.70 -13.77
CA SER A 151 6.30 -4.32 -13.72
C SER A 151 7.56 -4.18 -14.58
N LYS A 152 7.63 -3.08 -15.32
CA LYS A 152 8.84 -2.69 -16.07
C LYS A 152 9.99 -2.26 -15.15
N SER A 153 9.70 -2.01 -13.88
CA SER A 153 10.72 -1.63 -12.89
C SER A 153 11.24 -2.85 -12.14
N HIS A 154 12.48 -3.20 -12.41
CA HIS A 154 13.19 -4.25 -11.65
C HIS A 154 13.28 -3.93 -10.15
N VAL A 155 13.32 -2.65 -9.79
CA VAL A 155 13.34 -2.21 -8.38
C VAL A 155 12.00 -2.49 -7.70
N VAL A 156 10.89 -2.18 -8.36
CA VAL A 156 9.55 -2.49 -7.83
C VAL A 156 9.40 -4.01 -7.68
N ASN A 157 9.82 -4.78 -8.68
CA ASN A 157 9.79 -6.25 -8.63
C ASN A 157 10.65 -6.82 -7.49
N ALA A 158 11.77 -6.18 -7.13
CA ALA A 158 12.66 -6.68 -6.10
C ALA A 158 12.21 -6.35 -4.66
N PHE A 159 11.60 -5.17 -4.45
CA PHE A 159 11.35 -4.64 -3.10
C PHE A 159 9.87 -4.55 -2.72
N MET A 160 8.98 -4.44 -3.71
CA MET A 160 7.55 -4.27 -3.46
C MET A 160 6.74 -5.50 -3.85
N VAL A 161 7.30 -6.43 -4.62
CA VAL A 161 6.57 -7.63 -5.07
C VAL A 161 7.04 -8.83 -4.26
N ALA A 162 6.24 -9.21 -3.26
CA ALA A 162 6.32 -10.55 -2.67
C ALA A 162 5.83 -11.61 -3.68
N PRO A 163 6.23 -12.88 -3.56
CA PRO A 163 5.81 -13.95 -4.48
C PRO A 163 4.28 -14.09 -4.65
N THR A 164 3.52 -13.74 -3.62
CA THR A 164 2.05 -13.82 -3.59
C THR A 164 1.34 -12.52 -3.94
N THR A 165 2.09 -11.47 -4.29
CA THR A 165 1.51 -10.17 -4.68
C THR A 165 0.57 -10.35 -5.88
N LEU A 166 -0.66 -9.86 -5.75
CA LEU A 166 -1.61 -9.87 -6.83
C LEU A 166 -1.28 -8.73 -7.79
N LEU A 167 -0.60 -9.07 -8.89
CA LEU A 167 -0.22 -8.12 -9.93
C LEU A 167 -0.84 -8.53 -11.28
N TYR A 168 -2.01 -7.97 -11.60
CA TYR A 168 -2.85 -8.44 -12.70
C TYR A 168 -3.53 -7.28 -13.45
N THR A 169 -3.97 -7.59 -14.65
CA THR A 169 -4.97 -6.82 -15.40
C THR A 169 -6.24 -7.66 -15.57
N VAL A 170 -7.41 -7.03 -15.45
CA VAL A 170 -8.71 -7.68 -15.54
C VAL A 170 -9.67 -6.80 -16.36
N PRO A 171 -10.44 -7.35 -17.32
CA PRO A 171 -11.46 -6.57 -18.01
C PRO A 171 -12.50 -6.02 -17.02
N PHE A 172 -12.85 -4.75 -17.17
CA PHE A 172 -13.88 -4.14 -16.33
C PHE A 172 -15.26 -4.75 -16.64
N SER A 173 -15.90 -5.26 -15.59
CA SER A 173 -17.31 -5.65 -15.54
C SER A 173 -17.74 -5.56 -14.08
N GLU A 174 -19.03 -5.46 -13.79
CA GLU A 174 -19.52 -5.44 -12.39
C GLU A 174 -19.03 -6.65 -11.60
N LYS A 175 -19.10 -7.85 -12.20
CA LYS A 175 -18.59 -9.09 -11.61
C LYS A 175 -17.11 -9.02 -11.26
N ASN A 176 -16.28 -8.56 -12.20
CA ASN A 176 -14.84 -8.49 -11.99
C ASN A 176 -14.46 -7.38 -10.99
N PHE A 177 -15.16 -6.25 -11.04
CA PHE A 177 -14.96 -5.17 -10.09
C PHE A 177 -15.30 -5.61 -8.67
N GLU A 178 -16.41 -6.33 -8.47
CA GLU A 178 -16.78 -6.87 -7.16
C GLU A 178 -15.75 -7.92 -6.69
N ARG A 179 -15.24 -8.76 -7.59
CA ARG A 179 -14.16 -9.69 -7.25
C ARG A 179 -12.89 -8.95 -6.79
N VAL A 180 -12.48 -7.88 -7.48
CA VAL A 180 -11.32 -7.06 -7.09
C VAL A 180 -11.55 -6.35 -5.75
N ARG A 181 -12.76 -5.85 -5.51
CA ARG A 181 -13.14 -5.28 -4.22
C ARG A 181 -13.01 -6.32 -3.11
N GLN A 182 -13.58 -7.50 -3.29
CA GLN A 182 -13.50 -8.58 -2.29
C GLN A 182 -12.04 -8.97 -2.02
N LEU A 183 -11.20 -9.13 -3.05
CA LEU A 183 -9.77 -9.41 -2.87
C LEU A 183 -9.05 -8.32 -2.07
N SER A 184 -9.37 -7.04 -2.32
CA SER A 184 -8.80 -5.91 -1.58
C SER A 184 -9.18 -5.96 -0.10
N MET A 185 -10.45 -6.25 0.19
CA MET A 185 -10.96 -6.39 1.56
C MET A 185 -10.35 -7.60 2.27
N ASP A 186 -10.22 -8.74 1.59
CA ASP A 186 -9.65 -9.98 2.13
C ASP A 186 -8.18 -9.83 2.49
N TYR A 187 -7.41 -9.18 1.63
CA TYR A 187 -6.03 -8.82 1.92
C TYR A 187 -5.93 -7.86 3.10
N MET A 188 -6.78 -6.83 3.16
CA MET A 188 -6.76 -5.89 4.27
C MET A 188 -7.11 -6.58 5.61
N ARG A 189 -8.13 -7.47 5.64
CA ARG A 189 -8.44 -8.27 6.83
C ARG A 189 -7.27 -9.16 7.25
N SER A 190 -6.62 -9.80 6.28
CA SER A 190 -5.46 -10.65 6.50
C SER A 190 -4.28 -9.86 7.06
N TRP A 191 -4.06 -8.64 6.58
CA TRP A 191 -3.02 -7.75 7.08
C TRP A 191 -3.31 -7.32 8.52
N LEU A 192 -4.53 -6.89 8.82
CA LEU A 192 -4.92 -6.48 10.18
C LEU A 192 -4.77 -7.64 11.19
N GLU A 193 -5.10 -8.87 10.80
CA GLU A 193 -4.84 -10.06 11.63
C GLU A 193 -3.34 -10.27 11.92
N LEU A 194 -2.45 -10.01 10.96
CA LEU A 194 -1.00 -10.07 11.17
C LEU A 194 -0.50 -8.92 12.06
N VAL A 195 -1.09 -7.72 11.94
CA VAL A 195 -0.78 -6.57 12.78
C VAL A 195 -1.19 -6.82 14.24
N ASP A 196 -2.26 -7.58 14.47
CA ASP A 196 -2.76 -7.95 15.79
C ASP A 196 -1.94 -9.01 16.52
N GLU A 197 -0.98 -9.64 15.86
CA GLU A 197 -0.17 -10.66 16.50
C GLU A 197 0.50 -10.07 17.74
N THR A 198 0.32 -10.71 18.89
CA THR A 198 0.91 -10.28 20.18
C THR A 198 1.96 -11.25 20.69
N GLU A 199 2.03 -12.43 20.07
CA GLU A 199 2.99 -13.50 20.33
C GLU A 199 3.24 -14.28 19.05
N GLY A 200 4.45 -14.82 18.86
CA GLY A 200 4.77 -15.67 17.72
C GLY A 200 5.85 -15.11 16.81
N VAL A 201 5.80 -15.51 15.54
CA VAL A 201 6.83 -15.28 14.53
C VAL A 201 7.08 -13.79 14.30
N LEU A 202 6.02 -12.97 14.36
CA LEU A 202 6.11 -11.54 14.09
C LEU A 202 6.66 -10.72 15.26
N LEU A 203 6.81 -11.32 16.44
CA LEU A 203 7.33 -10.68 17.64
C LEU A 203 8.68 -11.28 18.06
N ASP A 204 9.09 -12.38 17.42
CA ASP A 204 10.36 -13.03 17.71
C ASP A 204 11.54 -12.07 17.51
N GLY A 205 12.31 -11.89 18.57
CA GLY A 205 13.47 -11.00 18.61
C GLY A 205 13.15 -9.51 18.45
N ILE A 206 11.89 -9.07 18.49
CA ILE A 206 11.52 -7.68 18.21
C ILE A 206 12.22 -6.68 19.13
N ASP A 207 12.47 -7.04 20.39
CA ASP A 207 13.13 -6.17 21.37
C ASP A 207 14.67 -6.08 21.18
N THR A 208 15.24 -6.88 20.28
CA THR A 208 16.69 -6.86 20.02
C THR A 208 17.09 -5.66 19.18
N ARG A 209 18.27 -5.11 19.45
CA ARG A 209 18.78 -3.93 18.72
C ARG A 209 19.01 -4.26 17.25
N GLU A 210 19.43 -5.48 16.97
CA GLU A 210 19.72 -6.01 15.64
C GLU A 210 18.45 -5.99 14.79
N VAL A 211 17.36 -6.62 15.25
CA VAL A 211 16.07 -6.64 14.55
C VAL A 211 15.51 -5.22 14.38
N GLN A 212 15.54 -4.40 15.43
CA GLN A 212 15.09 -3.00 15.35
C GLN A 212 15.84 -2.16 14.31
N THR A 213 17.13 -2.45 14.11
CA THR A 213 17.97 -1.77 13.13
C THR A 213 17.68 -2.26 11.71
N GLU A 214 17.56 -3.58 11.53
CA GLU A 214 17.23 -4.18 10.22
C GLU A 214 15.85 -3.72 9.73
N LEU A 215 14.84 -3.73 10.60
CA LEU A 215 13.50 -3.23 10.27
C LEU A 215 13.54 -1.76 9.83
N LEU A 216 14.21 -0.90 10.59
CA LEU A 216 14.32 0.52 10.23
C LEU A 216 15.00 0.72 8.87
N GLN A 217 16.10 -0.01 8.62
CA GLN A 217 16.83 0.08 7.36
C GLN A 217 15.95 -0.37 6.19
N LEU A 218 15.21 -1.47 6.35
CA LEU A 218 14.37 -2.00 5.30
C LEU A 218 13.16 -1.09 5.04
N ASP A 219 12.49 -0.59 6.08
CA ASP A 219 11.34 0.31 5.96
C ASP A 219 11.72 1.60 5.20
N VAL A 220 12.82 2.24 5.61
CA VAL A 220 13.34 3.46 4.95
C VAL A 220 13.65 3.18 3.49
N ARG A 221 14.29 2.05 3.20
CA ARG A 221 14.73 1.72 1.85
C ARG A 221 13.55 1.37 0.95
N THR A 222 12.57 0.61 1.45
CA THR A 222 11.34 0.28 0.73
C THR A 222 10.54 1.54 0.39
N ARG A 223 10.35 2.46 1.34
CA ARG A 223 9.68 3.76 1.11
C ARG A 223 10.37 4.60 0.04
N GLN A 224 11.70 4.67 0.07
CA GLN A 224 12.48 5.38 -0.96
C GLN A 224 12.30 4.74 -2.35
N PHE A 225 12.18 3.42 -2.44
CA PHE A 225 11.93 2.74 -3.71
C PHE A 225 10.54 3.02 -4.28
N CYS A 226 9.53 3.27 -3.44
CA CYS A 226 8.21 3.73 -3.92
C CYS A 226 8.32 5.01 -4.74
N GLY A 227 9.23 5.93 -4.38
CA GLY A 227 9.50 7.15 -5.18
C GLY A 227 10.16 6.90 -6.54
N ARG A 228 10.60 5.67 -6.81
CA ARG A 228 11.20 5.24 -8.09
C ARG A 228 10.22 4.43 -8.94
N ASP A 229 8.94 4.40 -8.55
CA ASP A 229 7.86 3.80 -9.33
C ASP A 229 7.82 4.45 -10.74
N PRO A 230 7.89 3.66 -11.83
CA PRO A 230 7.79 4.19 -13.19
C PRO A 230 6.49 4.96 -13.45
N ASP A 231 5.40 4.65 -12.73
CA ASP A 231 4.13 5.35 -12.85
C ASP A 231 4.18 6.78 -12.30
N THR A 232 5.17 7.12 -11.48
CA THR A 232 5.44 8.50 -11.03
C THR A 232 5.60 9.44 -12.22
N LYS A 233 6.19 8.97 -13.33
CA LYS A 233 6.32 9.77 -14.56
C LYS A 233 4.96 10.06 -15.20
N ASN A 234 4.05 9.09 -15.15
CA ASN A 234 2.69 9.27 -15.67
C ASN A 234 1.93 10.31 -14.82
N VAL A 235 2.06 10.24 -13.50
CA VAL A 235 1.48 11.24 -12.58
C VAL A 235 2.07 12.63 -12.81
N ALA A 236 3.39 12.74 -13.01
CA ALA A 236 4.05 14.02 -13.33
C ALA A 236 3.59 14.62 -14.65
N ASN A 237 3.30 13.81 -15.67
CA ASN A 237 2.75 14.28 -16.94
C ASN A 237 1.32 14.82 -16.77
N ILE A 238 0.57 14.35 -15.78
CA ILE A 238 -0.80 14.80 -15.50
C ILE A 238 -0.80 16.04 -14.61
N PHE A 239 -0.15 15.99 -13.44
CA PHE A 239 -0.26 17.02 -12.39
C PHE A 239 0.97 17.94 -12.26
N GLY A 240 2.02 17.70 -13.04
CA GLY A 240 3.28 18.41 -12.93
C GLY A 240 4.22 17.85 -11.85
N LEU A 241 5.48 18.26 -11.92
CA LEU A 241 6.55 17.74 -11.05
C LEU A 241 6.36 18.12 -9.58
N GLU A 242 5.92 19.35 -9.29
CA GLU A 242 5.79 19.83 -7.90
C GLU A 242 4.71 19.04 -7.13
N THR A 243 3.52 18.91 -7.69
CA THR A 243 2.43 18.11 -7.11
C THR A 243 2.87 16.66 -6.92
N THR A 244 3.56 16.11 -7.92
CA THR A 244 4.02 14.71 -7.88
C THR A 244 5.08 14.48 -6.80
N ASP A 245 6.01 15.42 -6.61
CA ASP A 245 7.00 15.35 -5.53
C ASP A 245 6.33 15.33 -4.15
N LYS A 246 5.33 16.20 -3.93
CA LYS A 246 4.56 16.23 -2.67
C LYS A 246 3.76 14.94 -2.46
N LEU A 247 3.19 14.35 -3.52
CA LEU A 247 2.53 13.03 -3.44
C LEU A 247 3.53 11.94 -3.02
N VAL A 248 4.68 11.86 -3.69
CA VAL A 248 5.71 10.86 -3.40
C VAL A 248 6.25 11.00 -1.98
N ARG A 249 6.54 12.23 -1.52
CA ARG A 249 6.99 12.46 -0.15
C ARG A 249 5.92 12.10 0.88
N THR A 250 4.65 12.33 0.56
CA THR A 250 3.53 11.89 1.41
C THR A 250 3.49 10.37 1.51
N LEU A 251 3.83 9.62 0.46
CA LEU A 251 3.99 8.15 0.55
C LEU A 251 5.16 7.75 1.45
N TRP A 252 6.24 8.55 1.50
CA TRP A 252 7.40 8.25 2.34
C TRP A 252 7.10 8.37 3.83
N GLY A 253 6.33 9.36 4.27
CA GLY A 253 6.03 9.46 5.69
C GLY A 253 5.60 10.83 6.17
N ASP A 254 5.51 10.93 7.49
CA ASP A 254 5.09 12.12 8.22
C ASP A 254 6.05 13.29 7.93
N PRO A 255 5.56 14.42 7.37
CA PRO A 255 6.40 15.59 7.14
C PRO A 255 7.00 16.15 8.44
N ASP A 256 6.39 15.84 9.58
CA ASP A 256 6.82 16.31 10.89
C ASP A 256 7.86 15.36 11.55
N ASP A 257 8.20 14.24 10.90
CA ASP A 257 9.26 13.31 11.35
C ASP A 257 10.61 13.64 10.66
N PRO A 258 11.66 13.98 11.44
CA PRO A 258 12.99 14.35 10.92
C PRO A 258 13.65 13.32 10.00
N ILE A 259 13.27 12.04 10.11
CA ILE A 259 13.84 10.99 9.26
C ILE A 259 13.51 11.22 7.78
N TRP A 260 12.38 11.87 7.50
CA TRP A 260 11.90 12.19 6.14
C TRP A 260 12.25 13.61 5.70
N SER A 261 12.56 14.53 6.61
CA SER A 261 12.89 15.92 6.29
C SER A 261 14.32 16.11 5.74
N SER A 262 15.21 15.18 6.05
CA SER A 262 16.66 15.26 5.75
C SER A 262 17.08 14.50 4.49
N ARG A 263 16.13 13.93 3.74
CA ARG A 263 16.36 12.98 2.64
C ARG A 263 15.52 13.33 1.41
#